data_AF-A0A4U7F294-F1
#
_entry.id   AF-A0A4U7F294-F1
#
_cell.length_a   1.000
_cell.length_b   1.000
_cell.length_c   1.000
_cell.angle_alpha   90.00
_cell.angle_beta   90.00
_cell.angle_gamma   90.00
#
_symmetry.space_group_name_H-M   'P 1'
#
loop_
_entity.id
_entity.type
_entity.pdbx_description
1 polymer ?
#
loop_
_entity_poly.entity_id
_entity_poly.type
_entity_poly.pdbx_seq_one_letter_code
_entity_poly.pdbx_strand_id
1 'polypeptide(L)'
;MTRNPPLARVLPFPVVDAAWRLALVPALAAAVTLPLVPPVGIAMTALALGVLWFHRDPDRAPPDAEGVAVSPADGTVSVIREEGDRLRVGVFMNVTDVHVNRAPLPGTVREVRHRPGANRPAFDKESDRNEQVVIDCEEYELLVIAGWFARRIHPSVEPGDAVDRGERVGHVSFGSRADVVLPADVRESDLRVAEGESVRAGETIIAERP
;
A
#
# COMPACT_ATOMS: atom_id res chain seq x y z
N MET A 1 0.49 20.37 3.24
CA MET A 1 -0.96 20.62 3.44
C MET A 1 -1.70 20.42 2.12
N THR A 2 -2.11 19.19 1.85
CA THR A 2 -2.93 18.86 0.69
C THR A 2 -4.35 19.36 0.92
N ARG A 3 -4.83 20.22 0.02
CA ARG A 3 -6.19 20.74 0.06
C ARG A 3 -7.12 19.65 -0.43
N ASN A 4 -7.68 18.88 0.50
CA ASN A 4 -8.79 17.98 0.22
C ASN A 4 -9.89 18.75 -0.53
N PRO A 5 -10.38 18.25 -1.67
CA PRO A 5 -11.46 18.91 -2.39
C PRO A 5 -12.71 18.97 -1.50
N PRO A 6 -13.64 19.92 -1.74
CA PRO A 6 -14.84 20.09 -0.91
C PRO A 6 -15.66 18.80 -0.74
N LEU A 7 -15.64 17.94 -1.77
CA LEU A 7 -16.35 16.65 -1.79
C LEU A 7 -15.72 15.57 -0.90
N ALA A 8 -14.47 15.72 -0.46
CA ALA A 8 -13.83 14.77 0.45
C ALA A 8 -14.56 14.65 1.80
N ARG A 9 -15.28 15.69 2.21
CA ARG A 9 -16.07 15.72 3.46
C ARG A 9 -17.35 14.87 3.40
N VAL A 10 -17.77 14.45 2.20
CA VAL A 10 -18.98 13.66 1.97
C VAL A 10 -18.68 12.15 1.98
N LEU A 11 -17.42 11.78 1.71
CA LEU A 11 -17.00 10.39 1.75
C LEU A 11 -16.88 9.93 3.21
N PRO A 12 -17.26 8.68 3.54
CA PRO A 12 -17.12 8.14 4.89
C PRO A 12 -15.67 7.81 5.25
N PHE A 13 -14.71 8.04 4.34
CA PHE A 13 -13.29 7.76 4.51
C PHE A 13 -12.42 8.77 3.74
N PRO A 14 -11.17 9.02 4.19
CA PRO A 14 -10.18 9.74 3.42
C PRO A 14 -9.82 9.00 2.13
N VAL A 15 -9.32 9.73 1.14
CA VAL A 15 -8.90 9.18 -0.17
C VAL A 15 -7.59 9.85 -0.58
N VAL A 16 -6.70 9.09 -1.19
CA VAL A 16 -5.43 9.61 -1.72
C VAL A 16 -5.67 10.72 -2.75
N ASP A 17 -4.92 11.81 -2.68
CA ASP A 17 -5.12 13.01 -3.53
C ASP A 17 -5.12 12.71 -5.03
N ALA A 18 -4.26 11.80 -5.47
CA ALA A 18 -4.16 11.39 -6.87
C ALA A 18 -5.47 10.80 -7.41
N ALA A 19 -6.27 10.17 -6.55
CA ALA A 19 -7.51 9.51 -6.94
C ALA A 19 -8.59 10.51 -7.37
N TRP A 20 -8.61 11.72 -6.84
CA TRP A 20 -9.57 12.75 -7.26
C TRP A 20 -9.39 13.13 -8.73
N ARG A 21 -8.13 13.19 -9.19
CA ARG A 21 -7.83 13.44 -10.61
C ARG A 21 -8.26 12.26 -11.48
N LEU A 22 -8.05 11.04 -11.00
CA LEU A 22 -8.47 9.82 -11.70
C LEU A 22 -9.99 9.68 -11.77
N ALA A 23 -10.71 10.06 -10.72
CA ALA A 23 -12.17 10.01 -10.64
C ALA A 23 -12.85 11.14 -11.43
N LEU A 24 -12.15 12.25 -11.70
CA LEU A 24 -12.72 13.41 -12.41
C LEU A 24 -13.18 13.05 -13.82
N VAL A 25 -12.37 12.30 -14.58
CA VAL A 25 -12.69 11.92 -15.96
C VAL A 25 -13.99 11.10 -16.05
N PRO A 26 -14.15 9.97 -15.32
CA PRO A 26 -15.41 9.23 -15.33
C PRO A 26 -16.57 10.04 -14.72
N ALA A 27 -16.33 10.91 -13.74
CA ALA A 27 -17.38 11.76 -13.18
C ALA A 27 -17.92 12.78 -14.21
N LEU A 28 -17.05 13.42 -15.00
CA LEU A 28 -17.46 14.32 -16.08
C LEU A 28 -18.18 13.56 -17.20
N ALA A 29 -17.68 12.39 -17.58
CA ALA A 29 -18.35 11.52 -18.54
C ALA A 29 -19.75 11.11 -18.06
N ALA A 30 -19.89 10.77 -16.77
CA ALA A 30 -21.17 10.48 -16.14
C ALA A 30 -22.13 11.67 -16.23
N ALA A 31 -21.69 12.89 -15.89
CA ALA A 31 -22.53 14.08 -15.93
C ALA A 31 -23.13 14.35 -17.34
N VAL A 32 -22.35 14.11 -18.40
CA VAL A 32 -22.81 14.27 -19.78
C VAL A 32 -23.72 13.12 -20.22
N THR A 33 -23.35 11.88 -19.89
CA THR A 33 -24.03 10.69 -20.44
C THR A 33 -25.27 10.29 -19.64
N LEU A 34 -25.37 10.61 -18.36
CA LEU A 34 -26.52 10.24 -17.52
C LEU A 34 -27.87 10.75 -18.04
N PRO A 35 -28.03 12.00 -18.52
CA PRO A 35 -29.30 12.45 -19.10
C PRO A 35 -29.54 11.96 -20.54
N LEU A 36 -28.50 11.55 -21.27
CA LEU A 36 -28.59 11.18 -22.69
C LEU A 36 -28.74 9.67 -22.90
N VAL A 37 -27.94 8.89 -22.17
CA VAL A 37 -27.85 7.44 -22.22
C VAL A 37 -27.65 6.92 -20.78
N PRO A 38 -28.74 6.82 -19.98
CA PRO A 38 -28.65 6.55 -18.55
C PRO A 38 -27.80 5.33 -18.16
N PRO A 39 -27.83 4.17 -18.87
CA PRO A 39 -26.98 3.04 -18.53
C PRO A 39 -25.48 3.37 -18.57
N VAL A 40 -25.04 4.19 -19.54
CA VAL A 40 -23.65 4.62 -19.65
C VAL A 40 -23.31 5.58 -18.52
N GLY A 41 -24.19 6.53 -18.21
CA GLY A 41 -24.00 7.45 -17.10
C GLY A 41 -23.91 6.76 -15.74
N ILE A 42 -24.73 5.73 -15.50
CA ILE A 42 -24.66 4.89 -14.30
C ILE A 42 -23.33 4.15 -14.24
N ALA A 43 -22.89 3.53 -15.34
CA ALA A 43 -21.61 2.83 -15.39
C ALA A 43 -20.42 3.76 -15.10
N MET A 44 -20.43 4.98 -15.67
CA MET A 44 -19.38 5.98 -15.41
C MET A 44 -19.41 6.52 -13.98
N THR A 45 -20.60 6.68 -13.40
CA THR A 45 -20.74 7.05 -11.98
C THR A 45 -20.18 5.95 -11.08
N ALA A 46 -20.53 4.70 -11.34
CA ALA A 46 -20.01 3.55 -10.61
C ALA A 46 -18.47 3.45 -10.73
N LEU A 47 -17.92 3.71 -11.92
CA LEU A 47 -16.47 3.75 -12.14
C LEU A 47 -15.80 4.86 -11.32
N ALA A 48 -16.36 6.08 -11.31
CA ALA A 48 -15.81 7.18 -10.52
C ALA A 48 -15.80 6.85 -9.01
N LEU A 49 -16.90 6.30 -8.49
CA LEU A 49 -17.00 5.85 -7.10
C LEU A 49 -16.04 4.69 -6.81
N GLY A 50 -15.89 3.74 -7.75
CA GLY A 50 -14.96 2.63 -7.64
C GLY A 50 -13.50 3.09 -7.56
N VAL A 51 -13.11 4.11 -8.34
CA VAL A 51 -11.77 4.71 -8.26
C VAL A 51 -11.50 5.34 -6.88
N LEU A 52 -12.48 6.08 -6.33
CA LEU A 52 -12.36 6.68 -5.00
C LEU A 52 -12.30 5.62 -3.91
N TRP A 53 -13.12 4.58 -4.01
CA TRP A 53 -13.15 3.47 -3.05
C TRP A 53 -11.87 2.62 -3.09
N PHE A 54 -11.30 2.41 -4.27
CA PHE A 54 -10.04 1.69 -4.43
C PHE A 54 -8.88 2.43 -3.76
N HIS A 55 -8.81 3.75 -3.93
CA HIS A 55 -7.78 4.60 -3.33
C HIS A 55 -8.20 5.16 -1.96
N ARG A 56 -9.13 4.49 -1.28
CA ARG A 56 -9.53 4.86 0.07
C ARG A 56 -8.34 4.71 1.01
N ASP A 57 -8.33 5.55 2.02
CA ASP A 57 -7.19 5.71 2.90
C ASP A 57 -7.64 5.86 4.36
N PRO A 58 -8.32 4.84 4.92
CA PRO A 58 -8.91 4.91 6.25
C PRO A 58 -7.86 5.25 7.32
N ASP A 59 -8.32 5.94 8.36
CA ASP A 59 -7.52 6.18 9.55
C ASP A 59 -7.19 4.84 10.23
N ARG A 60 -6.00 4.75 10.81
CA ARG A 60 -5.47 3.56 11.46
C ARG A 60 -4.99 3.92 12.84
N ALA A 61 -5.11 2.97 13.76
CA ALA A 61 -4.59 3.08 15.11
C ALA A 61 -3.49 2.04 15.32
N PRO A 62 -2.22 2.40 15.08
CA PRO A 62 -1.12 1.49 15.38
C PRO A 62 -1.14 1.04 16.83
N PRO A 63 -0.76 -0.22 17.11
CA PRO A 63 -0.73 -0.76 18.46
C PRO A 63 0.25 0.04 19.33
N ASP A 64 -0.16 0.27 20.58
CA ASP A 64 0.66 0.90 21.62
C ASP A 64 1.55 -0.15 22.28
N ALA A 65 2.55 -0.62 21.53
CA ALA A 65 3.54 -1.60 21.97
C ALA A 65 4.94 -1.18 21.50
N GLU A 66 5.92 -1.21 22.38
CA GLU A 66 7.31 -0.96 21.98
C GLU A 66 7.90 -2.19 21.29
N GLY A 67 8.87 -1.98 20.40
CA GLY A 67 9.58 -3.07 19.75
C GLY A 67 8.69 -4.00 18.93
N VAL A 68 7.62 -3.51 18.28
CA VAL A 68 6.81 -4.33 17.36
C VAL A 68 6.81 -3.76 15.96
N ALA A 69 6.90 -4.64 14.97
CA ALA A 69 6.70 -4.34 13.56
C ALA A 69 5.25 -4.61 13.17
N VAL A 70 4.64 -3.69 12.44
CA VAL A 70 3.27 -3.84 11.91
C VAL A 70 3.25 -4.12 10.41
N SER A 71 2.14 -4.68 9.92
CA SER A 71 1.97 -4.97 8.50
C SER A 71 2.12 -3.68 7.66
N PRO A 72 2.89 -3.71 6.55
CA PRO A 72 3.02 -2.55 5.67
C PRO A 72 1.77 -2.30 4.82
N ALA A 73 0.85 -3.26 4.72
CA ALA A 73 -0.28 -3.24 3.81
C ALA A 73 -1.50 -4.00 4.36
N ASP A 74 -2.68 -3.67 3.83
CA ASP A 74 -3.87 -4.50 3.96
C ASP A 74 -3.75 -5.67 2.97
N GLY A 75 -4.11 -6.88 3.41
CA GLY A 75 -4.19 -8.03 2.52
C GLY A 75 -3.89 -9.33 3.22
N THR A 76 -3.17 -10.21 2.53
CA THR A 76 -2.84 -11.55 3.00
C THR A 76 -1.34 -11.78 2.98
N VAL A 77 -0.78 -12.33 4.06
CA VAL A 77 0.62 -12.76 4.08
C VAL A 77 0.81 -13.83 3.02
N SER A 78 1.67 -13.55 2.06
CA SER A 78 1.86 -14.35 0.85
C SER A 78 3.23 -14.97 0.75
N VAL A 79 4.20 -14.42 1.49
CA VAL A 79 5.59 -14.88 1.52
C VAL A 79 6.15 -14.67 2.92
N ILE A 80 6.74 -15.70 3.50
CA ILE A 80 7.70 -15.60 4.60
C ILE A 80 8.96 -16.35 4.16
N ARG A 81 10.10 -15.67 4.07
CA ARG A 81 11.37 -16.30 3.68
C ARG A 81 12.58 -15.55 4.22
N GLU A 82 13.70 -16.24 4.30
CA GLU A 82 15.00 -15.62 4.51
C GLU A 82 15.48 -14.88 3.25
N GLU A 83 16.01 -13.67 3.42
CA GLU A 83 16.68 -12.86 2.40
C GLU A 83 18.05 -12.45 2.95
N GLY A 84 19.05 -13.29 2.67
CA GLY A 84 20.36 -13.18 3.31
C GLY A 84 20.28 -13.62 4.78
N ASP A 85 20.68 -12.75 5.69
CA ASP A 85 20.61 -12.92 7.14
C ASP A 85 19.34 -12.30 7.77
N ARG A 86 18.42 -11.78 6.95
CA ARG A 86 17.20 -11.09 7.38
C ARG A 86 15.95 -11.85 6.95
N LEU A 87 14.84 -11.60 7.63
CA LEU A 87 13.53 -12.14 7.25
C LEU A 87 12.75 -11.19 6.36
N ARG A 88 12.10 -11.74 5.35
CA ARG A 88 11.16 -11.02 4.48
C ARG A 88 9.74 -11.53 4.68
N VAL A 89 8.84 -10.60 4.98
CA VAL A 89 7.41 -10.84 5.07
C VAL A 89 6.71 -10.06 3.96
N GLY A 90 6.05 -10.75 3.05
CA GLY A 90 5.36 -10.17 1.91
C GLY A 90 3.85 -10.23 2.03
N VAL A 91 3.18 -9.10 1.85
CA VAL A 91 1.72 -8.97 1.95
C VAL A 91 1.15 -8.70 0.56
N PHE A 92 0.35 -9.64 0.06
CA PHE A 92 -0.36 -9.50 -1.20
C PHE A 92 -1.68 -8.76 -0.99
N MET A 93 -1.97 -7.81 -1.87
CA MET A 93 -3.11 -6.91 -1.79
C MET A 93 -4.08 -7.22 -2.94
N ASN A 94 -5.28 -7.67 -2.60
CA ASN A 94 -6.35 -7.86 -3.56
C ASN A 94 -6.94 -6.51 -3.98
N VAL A 95 -7.70 -6.51 -5.08
CA VAL A 95 -8.39 -5.30 -5.60
C VAL A 95 -9.28 -4.61 -4.57
N THR A 96 -9.75 -5.35 -3.57
CA THR A 96 -10.61 -4.83 -2.51
C THR A 96 -9.84 -4.26 -1.34
N ASP A 97 -8.55 -4.52 -1.20
CA ASP A 97 -7.73 -4.08 -0.07
C ASP A 97 -7.35 -2.60 -0.18
N VAL A 98 -6.91 -1.99 0.91
CA VAL A 98 -6.41 -0.62 0.92
C VAL A 98 -4.99 -0.60 0.36
N HIS A 99 -4.76 0.12 -0.74
CA HIS A 99 -3.46 0.15 -1.42
C HIS A 99 -2.51 1.26 -0.96
N VAL A 100 -2.74 1.77 0.25
CA VAL A 100 -1.83 2.69 0.92
C VAL A 100 -0.88 1.88 1.79
N ASN A 101 0.41 2.14 1.62
CA ASN A 101 1.48 1.45 2.32
C ASN A 101 1.92 2.27 3.53
N ARG A 102 2.24 1.57 4.62
CA ARG A 102 2.62 2.17 5.90
C ARG A 102 3.96 1.67 6.38
N ALA A 103 4.65 2.49 7.16
CA ALA A 103 5.91 2.14 7.79
C ALA A 103 5.72 0.99 8.81
N PRO A 104 6.39 -0.16 8.67
CA PRO A 104 6.31 -1.25 9.64
C PRO A 104 6.89 -0.91 11.01
N LEU A 105 7.92 -0.05 11.04
CA LEU A 105 8.71 0.34 12.19
C LEU A 105 9.01 1.84 12.10
N PRO A 106 9.33 2.53 13.21
CA PRO A 106 9.86 3.87 13.13
C PRO A 106 11.26 3.85 12.49
N GLY A 107 11.66 4.95 11.83
CA GLY A 107 12.98 5.03 11.20
C GLY A 107 13.21 6.34 10.47
N THR A 108 14.41 6.47 9.89
CA THR A 108 14.73 7.57 8.97
C THR A 108 14.93 7.02 7.57
N VAL A 109 14.22 7.57 6.60
CA VAL A 109 14.34 7.17 5.19
C VAL A 109 15.72 7.57 4.69
N ARG A 110 16.53 6.59 4.33
CA ARG A 110 17.87 6.79 3.75
C ARG A 110 17.81 6.95 2.25
N GLU A 111 17.00 6.13 1.60
CA GLU A 111 16.91 6.12 0.14
C GLU A 111 15.54 5.66 -0.32
N VAL A 112 15.07 6.23 -1.43
CA VAL A 112 13.89 5.77 -2.16
C VAL A 112 14.32 5.40 -3.58
N ARG A 113 14.44 4.10 -3.85
CA ARG A 113 14.96 3.55 -5.11
C ARG A 113 13.84 3.01 -5.99
N HIS A 114 13.68 3.58 -7.18
CA HIS A 114 12.83 2.98 -8.22
C HIS A 114 13.60 1.94 -9.01
N ARG A 115 13.04 0.74 -9.14
CA ARG A 115 13.59 -0.35 -9.96
C ARG A 115 12.58 -0.69 -11.06
N PRO A 116 12.88 -0.40 -12.34
CA PRO A 116 12.01 -0.80 -13.43
C PRO A 116 11.99 -2.33 -13.55
N GLY A 117 10.86 -2.89 -13.93
CA GLY A 117 10.70 -4.33 -14.01
C GLY A 117 9.57 -4.81 -14.92
N ALA A 118 9.33 -6.11 -14.89
CA ALA A 118 8.32 -6.82 -15.66
C ALA A 118 6.88 -6.55 -15.17
N ASN A 119 5.90 -7.13 -15.86
CA ASN A 119 4.47 -6.99 -15.57
C ASN A 119 3.84 -8.36 -15.28
N ARG A 120 4.30 -9.05 -14.23
CA ARG A 120 3.71 -10.33 -13.80
C ARG A 120 2.60 -10.12 -12.77
N PRO A 121 1.63 -11.05 -12.65
CA PRO A 121 0.68 -10.98 -11.55
C PRO A 121 1.41 -10.96 -10.20
N ALA A 122 0.93 -10.17 -9.24
CA ALA A 122 1.65 -9.98 -7.96
C ALA A 122 1.64 -11.24 -7.05
N PHE A 123 0.85 -12.26 -7.37
CA PHE A 123 0.87 -13.58 -6.73
C PHE A 123 1.85 -14.58 -7.38
N ASP A 124 2.47 -14.22 -8.51
CA ASP A 124 3.44 -15.06 -9.19
C ASP A 124 4.80 -14.97 -8.46
N LYS A 125 5.53 -16.09 -8.38
CA LYS A 125 6.89 -16.13 -7.81
C LYS A 125 7.86 -15.20 -8.56
N GLU A 126 7.63 -14.97 -9.84
CA GLU A 126 8.45 -14.07 -10.66
C GLU A 126 8.12 -12.58 -10.43
N SER A 127 7.14 -12.25 -9.58
CA SER A 127 6.77 -10.87 -9.25
C SER A 127 7.90 -10.08 -8.56
N ASP A 128 8.90 -10.74 -7.98
CA ASP A 128 10.14 -10.11 -7.49
C ASP A 128 10.87 -9.30 -8.58
N ARG A 129 10.62 -9.60 -9.86
CA ARG A 129 11.20 -8.91 -11.02
C ARG A 129 10.28 -7.81 -11.58
N ASN A 130 9.13 -7.57 -10.96
CA ASN A 130 8.25 -6.50 -11.38
C ASN A 130 8.82 -5.13 -11.03
N GLU A 131 8.19 -4.11 -11.60
CA GLU A 131 8.43 -2.73 -11.19
C GLU A 131 8.19 -2.57 -9.69
N GLN A 132 9.17 -1.99 -9.01
CA GLN A 132 9.11 -1.82 -7.56
C GLN A 132 9.77 -0.51 -7.10
N VAL A 133 9.32 -0.01 -5.96
CA VAL A 133 9.97 1.05 -5.21
C VAL A 133 10.46 0.45 -3.89
N VAL A 134 11.73 0.68 -3.57
CA VAL A 134 12.34 0.30 -2.31
C VAL A 134 12.53 1.54 -1.46
N ILE A 135 11.95 1.56 -0.27
CA ILE A 135 12.15 2.57 0.76
C ILE A 135 13.08 1.94 1.81
N ASP A 136 14.32 2.44 1.86
CA ASP A 136 15.36 1.99 2.78
C ASP A 136 15.33 2.87 4.03
N CYS A 137 15.01 2.27 5.19
CA CYS A 137 14.91 2.97 6.47
C CYS A 137 16.00 2.53 7.45
N GLU A 138 17.20 2.21 6.96
CA GLU A 138 18.33 1.72 7.75
C GLU A 138 18.14 0.31 8.31
N GLU A 139 17.24 0.15 9.26
CA GLU A 139 17.03 -1.11 9.97
C GLU A 139 16.16 -2.08 9.16
N TYR A 140 15.27 -1.55 8.33
CA TYR A 140 14.36 -2.33 7.50
C TYR A 140 14.27 -1.74 6.10
N GLU A 141 13.87 -2.56 5.14
CA GLU A 141 13.51 -2.12 3.79
C GLU A 141 12.04 -2.43 3.53
N LEU A 142 11.29 -1.46 3.00
CA LEU A 142 9.94 -1.66 2.48
C LEU A 142 10.00 -1.67 0.96
N LEU A 143 9.60 -2.78 0.35
CA LEU A 143 9.52 -2.96 -1.08
C LEU A 143 8.05 -2.96 -1.49
N VAL A 144 7.63 -1.96 -2.25
CA VAL A 144 6.30 -1.93 -2.87
C VAL A 144 6.45 -2.40 -4.31
N ILE A 145 5.74 -3.48 -4.66
CA ILE A 145 5.89 -4.19 -5.92
C ILE A 145 4.57 -4.10 -6.67
N ALA A 146 4.63 -3.47 -7.85
CA ALA A 146 3.49 -3.28 -8.72
C ALA A 146 3.13 -4.59 -9.44
N GLY A 147 1.84 -4.88 -9.58
CA GLY A 147 1.35 -6.01 -10.37
C GLY A 147 1.22 -5.67 -11.85
N TRP A 148 0.82 -6.68 -12.64
CA TRP A 148 0.73 -6.60 -14.10
C TRP A 148 -0.16 -5.46 -14.65
N PHE A 149 -1.16 -5.02 -13.87
CA PHE A 149 -2.17 -4.08 -14.33
C PHE A 149 -1.80 -2.61 -14.08
N ALA A 150 -0.91 -2.32 -13.13
CA ALA A 150 -0.57 -0.95 -12.78
C ALA A 150 0.89 -0.78 -12.38
N ARG A 151 1.50 0.25 -12.95
CA ARG A 151 2.93 0.60 -12.86
C ARG A 151 3.16 1.91 -12.11
N ARG A 152 2.25 2.23 -11.20
CA ARG A 152 2.26 3.51 -10.51
C ARG A 152 2.36 3.28 -9.02
N ILE A 153 3.60 3.25 -8.57
CA ILE A 153 3.95 3.33 -7.16
C ILE A 153 4.32 4.78 -6.89
N HIS A 154 3.69 5.35 -5.88
CA HIS A 154 3.79 6.74 -5.50
C HIS A 154 4.30 6.80 -4.05
N PRO A 155 5.62 6.82 -3.84
CA PRO A 155 6.18 7.09 -2.51
C PRO A 155 5.74 8.49 -2.06
N SER A 156 5.46 8.64 -0.77
CA SER A 156 5.11 9.92 -0.14
C SER A 156 6.19 10.43 0.82
N VAL A 157 7.37 9.81 0.78
CA VAL A 157 8.54 10.12 1.61
C VAL A 157 9.77 10.30 0.73
N GLU A 158 10.74 11.04 1.23
CA GLU A 158 12.02 11.34 0.59
C GLU A 158 13.19 11.03 1.55
N PRO A 159 14.43 10.88 1.02
CA PRO A 159 15.60 10.74 1.87
C PRO A 159 15.72 11.87 2.90
N GLY A 160 15.88 11.51 4.17
CA GLY A 160 15.94 12.41 5.31
C GLY A 160 14.65 12.52 6.12
N ASP A 161 13.52 12.02 5.61
CA ASP A 161 12.26 12.01 6.36
C ASP A 161 12.33 11.02 7.52
N ALA A 162 11.87 11.46 8.70
CA ALA A 162 11.58 10.58 9.82
C ALA A 162 10.15 10.04 9.67
N VAL A 163 9.96 8.75 9.89
CA VAL A 163 8.66 8.09 9.85
C VAL A 163 8.36 7.39 11.17
N ASP A 164 7.14 7.55 11.65
CA ASP A 164 6.63 6.79 12.79
C ASP A 164 6.02 5.45 12.35
N ARG A 165 5.93 4.50 13.27
CA ARG A 165 5.28 3.21 12.99
C ARG A 165 3.82 3.42 12.57
N GLY A 166 3.46 2.81 11.46
CA GLY A 166 2.13 2.92 10.86
C GLY A 166 1.90 4.22 10.09
N GLU A 167 2.88 5.12 10.00
CA GLU A 167 2.78 6.32 9.18
C GLU A 167 2.67 5.97 7.69
N ARG A 168 1.97 6.81 6.90
CA ARG A 168 1.77 6.59 5.46
C ARG A 168 3.08 6.89 4.73
N VAL A 169 3.59 5.93 3.96
CA VAL A 169 4.86 6.07 3.22
C VAL A 169 4.71 5.99 1.70
N GLY A 170 3.51 5.64 1.24
CA GLY A 170 3.18 5.72 -0.17
C GLY A 170 1.87 5.02 -0.50
N HIS A 171 1.59 4.90 -1.78
CA HIS A 171 0.51 4.05 -2.28
C HIS A 171 0.88 3.48 -3.64
N VAL A 172 0.17 2.42 -4.02
CA VAL A 172 0.31 1.78 -5.31
C VAL A 172 -1.07 1.59 -5.93
N SER A 173 -1.21 1.87 -7.21
CA SER A 173 -2.49 1.59 -7.89
C SER A 173 -2.52 0.11 -8.32
N PHE A 174 -3.70 -0.51 -8.22
CA PHE A 174 -4.13 -1.84 -8.71
C PHE A 174 -3.17 -3.03 -8.53
N GLY A 175 -3.48 -3.87 -7.53
CA GLY A 175 -2.97 -5.25 -7.43
C GLY A 175 -1.47 -5.28 -7.21
N SER A 176 -1.07 -5.38 -5.96
CA SER A 176 0.32 -5.16 -5.56
C SER A 176 0.71 -6.07 -4.43
N ARG A 177 2.01 -6.14 -4.18
CA ARG A 177 2.57 -6.78 -3.00
C ARG A 177 3.43 -5.75 -2.26
N ALA A 178 3.37 -5.73 -0.94
CA ALA A 178 4.23 -4.93 -0.09
C ALA A 178 5.05 -5.87 0.80
N ASP A 179 6.36 -5.83 0.64
CA ASP A 179 7.28 -6.68 1.37
C ASP A 179 8.10 -5.85 2.34
N VAL A 180 8.25 -6.34 3.56
CA VAL A 180 9.20 -5.81 4.52
C VAL A 180 10.35 -6.78 4.69
N VAL A 181 11.57 -6.30 4.49
CA VAL A 181 12.78 -6.97 4.97
C VAL A 181 13.03 -6.44 6.38
N LEU A 182 12.81 -7.29 7.36
CA LEU A 182 12.87 -6.97 8.79
C LEU A 182 14.32 -6.78 9.26
N PRO A 183 14.53 -6.10 10.41
CA PRO A 183 15.84 -6.02 11.05
C PRO A 183 16.48 -7.39 11.29
N ALA A 184 17.81 -7.46 11.24
CA ALA A 184 18.58 -8.71 11.33
C ALA A 184 18.51 -9.42 12.70
N ASP A 185 18.08 -8.70 13.74
CA ASP A 185 17.85 -9.25 15.07
C ASP A 185 16.47 -9.93 15.22
N VAL A 186 15.54 -9.72 14.28
CA VAL A 186 14.23 -10.38 14.25
C VAL A 186 14.35 -11.78 13.65
N ARG A 187 13.95 -12.80 14.41
CA ARG A 187 13.98 -14.21 14.01
C ARG A 187 12.58 -14.75 13.73
N GLU A 188 12.54 -15.96 13.18
CA GLU A 188 11.27 -16.62 12.84
C GLU A 188 10.40 -16.87 14.08
N SER A 189 11.03 -17.11 15.23
CA SER A 189 10.35 -17.24 16.53
C SER A 189 9.61 -15.98 16.99
N ASP A 190 9.98 -14.82 16.43
CA ASP A 190 9.46 -13.53 16.83
C ASP A 190 8.33 -13.07 15.90
N LEU A 191 8.11 -13.79 14.79
CA LEU A 191 6.98 -13.56 13.89
C LEU A 191 5.65 -13.84 14.59
N ARG A 192 4.66 -13.00 14.30
CA ARG A 192 3.30 -13.07 14.86
C ARG A 192 2.23 -13.33 13.81
N VAL A 193 2.65 -13.67 12.60
CA VAL A 193 1.78 -14.02 11.48
C VAL A 193 2.31 -15.23 10.74
N ALA A 194 1.42 -15.95 10.06
CA ALA A 194 1.76 -17.05 9.16
C ALA A 194 1.31 -16.77 7.72
N GLU A 195 1.88 -17.49 6.74
CA GLU A 195 1.39 -17.44 5.36
C GLU A 195 -0.11 -17.79 5.28
N GLY A 196 -0.87 -17.02 4.50
CA GLY A 196 -2.33 -17.13 4.39
C GLY A 196 -3.11 -16.28 5.39
N GLU A 197 -2.46 -15.67 6.37
CA GLU A 197 -3.13 -14.83 7.36
C GLU A 197 -3.51 -13.46 6.81
N SER A 198 -4.69 -12.97 7.20
CA SER A 198 -5.16 -11.64 6.82
C SER A 198 -4.62 -10.57 7.76
N VAL A 199 -4.08 -9.49 7.20
CA VAL A 199 -3.40 -8.41 7.92
C VAL A 199 -3.92 -7.04 7.50
N ARG A 200 -3.78 -6.06 8.40
CA ARG A 200 -4.16 -4.66 8.18
C ARG A 200 -2.96 -3.74 8.32
N ALA A 201 -2.79 -2.84 7.35
CA ALA A 201 -1.70 -1.89 7.27
C ALA A 201 -1.64 -1.03 8.53
N GLY A 202 -0.48 -0.99 9.16
CA GLY A 202 -0.25 -0.16 10.35
C GLY A 202 -0.87 -0.69 11.64
N GLU A 203 -1.65 -1.78 11.62
CA GLU A 203 -2.41 -2.26 12.79
C GLU A 203 -2.00 -3.68 13.21
N THR A 204 -1.92 -4.62 12.27
CA THR A 204 -1.56 -6.01 12.59
C THR A 204 -0.09 -6.11 12.90
N ILE A 205 0.26 -6.61 14.09
CA ILE A 205 1.65 -6.94 14.45
C ILE A 205 2.10 -8.14 13.63
N ILE A 206 3.19 -8.00 12.89
CA ILE A 206 3.78 -9.07 12.08
C ILE A 206 5.01 -9.69 12.75
N ALA A 207 5.69 -8.94 13.61
CA ALA A 207 6.82 -9.42 14.39
C ALA A 207 6.96 -8.60 15.68
N GLU A 208 7.41 -9.26 16.73
CA GLU A 208 7.99 -8.58 17.90
C GLU A 208 9.51 -8.54 17.72
N ARG A 209 10.14 -7.46 18.13
CA ARG A 209 11.59 -7.31 18.18
C ARG A 209 12.00 -7.54 19.64
N PRO A 210 12.94 -8.46 19.90
CA PRO A 210 13.45 -8.68 21.25
C PRO A 210 14.20 -7.45 21.80
#